data_AF-A0A2I4HHC8-F1
#
_entry.id   AF-A0A2I4HHC8-F1
#
_cell.length_a   1.000
_cell.length_b   1.000
_cell.length_c   1.000
_cell.angle_alpha   90.00
_cell.angle_beta   90.00
_cell.angle_gamma   90.00
#
_symmetry.space_group_name_H-M   'P 1'
#
loop_
_entity.id
_entity.type
_entity.pdbx_description
1 polymer ?
#
loop_
_entity_poly.entity_id
_entity_poly.type
_entity_poly.pdbx_seq_one_letter_code
_entity_poly.pdbx_strand_id
1 'polypeptide(L)'
;MNAPIIDPLQGDFPEVIEEYLEHGVMKCIAFNRRGTLLAAGCSDGNCIIWDFETRGIAKELRDKDCIAAITSVCWSKYGHRILVSAADKSLTLWDVVSGERLTRTTLQQTPLQARLNPGSSTPSLCLACPLSSAPMIVDLNTGSTTMLPVSIPDTGNGTVPQSRNKFSDGTPPFTPTAACFNKYGDLIYVGNSKGEILIIDHRTVQVQAMVPVSGSAVVKNIVFSRNGQYLLTNSNDRTIRIYENLLPFKDGLVALDDLDKTLNELDGVEKLKAVGSKCLTLFREFQDSITKMHWKAPCFSGDGEWVIGGSASKGEHKIYIWDRAGHLVKILEGPKEALIDLAWHPVHPIVVSVSLTGFVYIWAKDYTENWSAFAPDFKELEENEEYVEREDEFDLVPETEKVKESDVNEDDEVDILTLEKNSAFSDSDMSQEELCFLPAIPSPDVPERQDKCVESSSKLVDSNQSGSPLSEEAEPNGHTTNHASSPPEDNSAAEDAGGSRMKRKRKPSEKGLELQAEKVRKPKSSGRLSKVKNKSVVDQDNGNGFHGDDVSD
;
A
#
# COMPACT_ATOMS: atom_id res chain seq x y z
N MET A 1 -2.93 -20.79 0.27
CA MET A 1 -1.60 -20.19 0.38
C MET A 1 -1.25 -20.13 1.85
N ASN A 2 -0.44 -21.08 2.29
CA ASN A 2 0.35 -20.87 3.51
C ASN A 2 1.23 -19.66 3.21
N ALA A 3 1.41 -18.75 4.17
CA ALA A 3 2.49 -17.80 4.04
C ALA A 3 3.74 -18.64 3.72
N PRO A 4 4.62 -18.23 2.77
CA PRO A 4 5.97 -18.78 2.79
C PRO A 4 6.42 -18.69 4.25
N ILE A 5 7.11 -19.71 4.76
CA ILE A 5 7.72 -19.65 6.08
C ILE A 5 8.63 -18.43 6.01
N ILE A 6 8.08 -17.27 6.41
CA ILE A 6 8.80 -16.01 6.52
C ILE A 6 9.84 -16.40 7.54
N ASP A 7 11.10 -16.29 7.15
CA ASP A 7 12.20 -16.47 8.07
C ASP A 7 11.82 -15.69 9.35
N PRO A 8 11.58 -16.37 10.48
CA PRO A 8 11.08 -15.71 11.69
C PRO A 8 12.07 -14.68 12.23
N LEU A 9 13.29 -14.64 11.68
CA LEU A 9 14.33 -13.65 11.96
C LEU A 9 14.23 -12.41 11.06
N GLN A 10 13.45 -12.47 9.98
CA GLN A 10 13.22 -11.34 9.12
C GLN A 10 12.13 -10.41 9.71
N GLY A 11 12.55 -9.25 10.21
CA GLY A 11 11.69 -8.18 10.74
C GLY A 11 10.49 -7.73 9.89
N ASP A 12 9.54 -7.06 10.55
CA ASP A 12 8.11 -7.05 10.23
C ASP A 12 7.60 -5.87 9.37
N PHE A 13 8.47 -5.11 8.70
CA PHE A 13 8.07 -3.93 7.93
C PHE A 13 8.90 -3.76 6.65
N PRO A 14 8.36 -3.08 5.62
CA PRO A 14 9.07 -2.86 4.36
C PRO A 14 10.19 -1.82 4.51
N GLU A 15 11.20 -1.90 3.64
CA GLU A 15 12.38 -1.04 3.70
C GLU A 15 12.74 -0.38 2.36
N VAL A 16 12.57 -1.10 1.25
CA VAL A 16 13.04 -0.69 -0.07
C VAL A 16 11.92 -0.79 -1.11
N ILE A 17 12.06 -0.04 -2.20
CA ILE A 17 11.20 -0.23 -3.38
C ILE A 17 11.70 -1.46 -4.12
N GLU A 18 10.89 -2.51 -4.16
CA GLU A 18 11.17 -3.75 -4.89
C GLU A 18 10.90 -3.56 -6.39
N GLU A 19 9.72 -3.04 -6.71
CA GLU A 19 9.24 -2.88 -8.09
C GLU A 19 8.24 -1.73 -8.20
N TYR A 20 7.90 -1.34 -9.42
CA TYR A 20 6.79 -0.44 -9.72
C TYR A 20 5.90 -0.99 -10.84
N LEU A 21 4.59 -0.76 -10.72
CA LEU A 21 3.60 -1.11 -11.75
C LEU A 21 3.19 0.16 -12.53
N GLU A 22 3.00 0.00 -13.84
CA GLU A 22 2.61 1.07 -14.76
C GLU A 22 1.56 0.57 -15.77
N HIS A 23 0.41 1.22 -15.83
CA HIS A 23 -0.62 0.99 -16.86
C HIS A 23 -1.49 2.24 -17.09
N GLY A 24 -0.88 3.42 -16.98
CA GLY A 24 -1.57 4.72 -17.01
C GLY A 24 -1.41 5.50 -15.71
N VAL A 25 -2.16 6.60 -15.57
CA VAL A 25 -2.04 7.49 -14.41
C VAL A 25 -2.98 7.03 -13.29
N MET A 26 -2.46 6.24 -12.35
CA MET A 26 -3.22 5.76 -11.19
C MET A 26 -3.52 6.89 -10.19
N LYS A 27 -4.66 6.80 -9.51
CA LYS A 27 -5.14 7.78 -8.52
C LYS A 27 -5.51 7.18 -7.17
N CYS A 28 -5.92 5.92 -7.14
CA CYS A 28 -6.24 5.22 -5.90
C CYS A 28 -5.99 3.72 -6.06
N ILE A 29 -5.79 3.03 -4.95
CA ILE A 29 -5.50 1.60 -4.90
C ILE A 29 -6.26 0.92 -3.76
N ALA A 30 -6.55 -0.37 -3.92
CA ALA A 30 -7.12 -1.20 -2.87
C ALA A 30 -6.76 -2.67 -3.08
N PHE A 31 -6.28 -3.33 -2.02
CA PHE A 31 -6.12 -4.78 -2.00
C PHE A 31 -7.47 -5.48 -1.79
N ASN A 32 -7.62 -6.67 -2.37
CA ASN A 32 -8.65 -7.60 -1.92
C ASN A 32 -8.31 -8.09 -0.49
N ARG A 33 -9.24 -8.79 0.15
CA ARG A 33 -9.09 -9.16 1.57
C ARG A 33 -7.86 -10.03 1.86
N ARG A 34 -7.39 -10.86 0.92
CA ARG A 34 -6.13 -11.65 1.08
C ARG A 34 -4.87 -10.96 0.60
N GLY A 35 -4.97 -9.89 -0.19
CA GLY A 35 -3.84 -9.23 -0.83
C GLY A 35 -3.37 -9.85 -2.15
N THR A 36 -4.01 -10.92 -2.61
CA THR A 36 -3.65 -11.59 -3.87
C THR A 36 -3.99 -10.75 -5.11
N LEU A 37 -4.98 -9.86 -5.01
CA LEU A 37 -5.37 -8.96 -6.10
C LEU A 37 -5.28 -7.51 -5.64
N LEU A 38 -4.71 -6.65 -6.49
CA LEU A 38 -4.62 -5.22 -6.27
C LEU A 38 -5.46 -4.51 -7.35
N ALA A 39 -6.51 -3.81 -6.93
CA ALA A 39 -7.26 -2.95 -7.83
C ALA A 39 -6.70 -1.52 -7.77
N ALA A 40 -6.63 -0.86 -8.92
CA ALA A 40 -6.20 0.52 -9.05
C ALA A 40 -7.14 1.29 -9.97
N GLY A 41 -7.47 2.52 -9.56
CA GLY A 41 -8.30 3.42 -10.35
C GLY A 41 -7.45 4.41 -11.13
N CYS A 42 -7.68 4.52 -12.43
CA CYS A 42 -6.97 5.43 -13.32
C CYS A 42 -7.65 6.80 -13.44
N SER A 43 -6.90 7.79 -13.93
CA SER A 43 -7.44 9.12 -14.26
C SER A 43 -8.35 9.14 -15.49
N ASP A 44 -8.35 8.09 -16.30
CA ASP A 44 -9.12 7.96 -17.55
C ASP A 44 -10.44 7.18 -17.38
N GLY A 45 -10.79 6.79 -16.15
CA GLY A 45 -12.01 6.03 -15.84
C GLY A 45 -11.84 4.51 -15.87
N ASN A 46 -10.66 4.00 -16.21
CA ASN A 46 -10.38 2.56 -16.19
C ASN A 46 -9.99 2.08 -14.79
N CYS A 47 -10.45 0.90 -14.39
CA CYS A 47 -9.98 0.22 -13.19
C CYS A 47 -9.16 -1.02 -13.58
N ILE A 48 -7.91 -1.05 -13.17
CA ILE A 48 -6.97 -2.14 -13.46
C ILE A 48 -6.90 -3.05 -12.24
N ILE A 49 -6.96 -4.36 -12.46
CA ILE A 49 -6.76 -5.36 -11.43
C ILE A 49 -5.48 -6.10 -11.76
N TRP A 50 -4.49 -5.99 -10.89
CA TRP A 50 -3.28 -6.79 -10.94
C TRP A 50 -3.42 -8.04 -10.09
N ASP A 51 -2.91 -9.13 -10.62
CA ASP A 51 -2.51 -10.27 -9.80
C ASP A 51 -1.19 -9.91 -9.13
N PHE A 52 -1.21 -9.90 -7.80
CA PHE A 52 -0.10 -9.43 -7.00
C PHE A 52 1.08 -10.41 -7.02
N GLU A 53 0.85 -11.70 -7.23
CA GLU A 53 1.91 -12.71 -7.26
C GLU A 53 2.67 -12.67 -8.58
N THR A 54 1.95 -12.63 -9.70
CA THR A 54 2.56 -12.59 -11.04
C THR A 54 2.97 -11.19 -11.48
N ARG A 55 2.54 -10.15 -10.75
CA ARG A 55 2.65 -8.72 -11.13
C ARG A 55 1.97 -8.41 -12.48
N GLY A 56 1.17 -9.34 -13.00
CA GLY A 56 0.48 -9.23 -14.27
C GLY A 56 -0.87 -8.54 -14.13
N ILE A 57 -1.35 -7.92 -15.21
CA ILE A 57 -2.72 -7.41 -15.27
C ILE A 57 -3.66 -8.61 -15.40
N ALA A 58 -4.43 -8.88 -14.35
CA ALA A 58 -5.42 -9.94 -14.32
C ALA A 58 -6.71 -9.54 -15.04
N LYS A 59 -7.13 -8.28 -14.90
CA LYS A 59 -8.35 -7.76 -15.55
C LYS A 59 -8.28 -6.25 -15.71
N GLU A 60 -8.99 -5.75 -16.71
CA GLU A 60 -9.24 -4.32 -16.90
C GLU A 60 -10.75 -4.07 -17.01
N LEU A 61 -11.29 -3.28 -16.09
CA LEU A 61 -12.69 -2.90 -16.02
C LEU A 61 -12.84 -1.52 -16.65
N ARG A 62 -13.56 -1.44 -17.78
CA ARG A 62 -13.81 -0.18 -18.49
C ARG A 62 -15.29 0.13 -18.54
N ASP A 63 -15.67 1.26 -17.95
CA ASP A 63 -17.00 1.81 -18.16
C ASP A 63 -17.02 2.57 -19.50
N LYS A 64 -17.83 2.10 -20.45
CA LYS A 64 -17.98 2.79 -21.75
C LYS A 64 -18.54 4.20 -21.61
N ASP A 65 -19.25 4.47 -20.51
CA ASP A 65 -19.96 5.72 -20.28
C ASP A 65 -19.17 6.67 -19.36
N CYS A 66 -18.04 6.24 -18.77
CA CYS A 66 -17.24 7.03 -17.84
C CYS A 66 -15.80 7.18 -18.33
N ILE A 67 -15.36 8.42 -18.49
CA ILE A 67 -13.98 8.79 -18.88
C ILE A 67 -13.31 9.65 -17.80
N ALA A 68 -13.98 9.80 -16.66
CA ALA A 68 -13.56 10.68 -15.59
C ALA A 68 -12.66 9.93 -14.61
N ALA A 69 -11.75 10.66 -13.97
CA ALA A 69 -10.81 10.08 -13.01
C ALA A 69 -11.53 9.34 -11.88
N ILE A 70 -11.09 8.10 -11.62
CA ILE A 70 -11.56 7.31 -10.49
C ILE A 70 -11.03 7.94 -9.20
N THR A 71 -11.94 8.17 -8.25
CA THR A 71 -11.65 8.80 -6.96
C THR A 71 -11.42 7.76 -5.86
N SER A 72 -12.09 6.61 -5.92
CA SER A 72 -11.87 5.51 -4.99
C SER A 72 -12.28 4.16 -5.57
N VAL A 73 -11.65 3.10 -5.06
CA VAL A 73 -11.96 1.71 -5.38
C VAL A 73 -12.15 0.95 -4.07
N CYS A 74 -13.16 0.08 -4.00
CA CYS A 74 -13.44 -0.72 -2.81
C CYS A 74 -13.87 -2.14 -3.18
N TRP A 75 -13.20 -3.14 -2.61
CA TRP A 75 -13.56 -4.54 -2.74
C TRP A 75 -14.71 -4.92 -1.80
N SER A 76 -15.55 -5.85 -2.24
CA SER A 76 -16.43 -6.61 -1.35
C SER A 76 -15.63 -7.55 -0.45
N LYS A 77 -16.22 -7.98 0.68
CA LYS A 77 -15.57 -8.83 1.69
C LYS A 77 -14.91 -10.09 1.11
N TYR A 78 -15.55 -10.74 0.13
CA TYR A 78 -15.05 -11.97 -0.51
C TYR A 78 -14.38 -11.73 -1.87
N GLY A 79 -14.23 -10.48 -2.31
CA GLY A 79 -13.52 -10.13 -3.54
C GLY A 79 -14.29 -10.30 -4.85
N HIS A 80 -15.52 -10.82 -4.84
CA HIS A 80 -16.30 -11.07 -6.07
C HIS A 80 -16.85 -9.81 -6.73
N ARG A 81 -16.98 -8.73 -5.98
CA ARG A 81 -17.44 -7.41 -6.47
C ARG A 81 -16.46 -6.30 -6.14
N ILE A 82 -16.39 -5.32 -7.03
CA ILE A 82 -15.67 -4.05 -6.83
C ILE A 82 -16.61 -2.89 -7.05
N LEU A 83 -16.57 -1.93 -6.13
CA LEU A 83 -17.19 -0.62 -6.28
C LEU A 83 -16.14 0.38 -6.75
N VAL A 84 -16.45 1.09 -7.82
CA VAL A 84 -15.66 2.19 -8.37
C VAL A 84 -16.46 3.48 -8.22
N SER A 85 -15.81 4.53 -7.71
CA SER A 85 -16.38 5.88 -7.68
C SER A 85 -15.57 6.81 -8.56
N ALA A 86 -16.23 7.66 -9.34
CA ALA A 86 -15.56 8.53 -10.31
C ALA A 86 -15.93 10.01 -10.15
N ALA A 87 -15.07 10.86 -10.73
CA ALA A 87 -15.20 12.31 -10.66
C ALA A 87 -16.48 12.84 -11.36
N ASP A 88 -17.04 12.07 -12.30
CA ASP A 88 -18.32 12.34 -12.98
C ASP A 88 -19.56 12.10 -12.10
N LYS A 89 -19.36 11.84 -10.80
CA LYS A 89 -20.38 11.56 -9.79
C LYS A 89 -20.99 10.17 -9.90
N SER A 90 -20.43 9.28 -10.72
CA SER A 90 -20.90 7.91 -10.83
C SER A 90 -20.31 7.01 -9.74
N LEU A 91 -21.14 6.06 -9.31
CA LEU A 91 -20.79 4.87 -8.57
C LEU A 91 -21.12 3.68 -9.47
N THR A 92 -20.11 2.88 -9.78
CA THR A 92 -20.26 1.73 -10.66
C THR A 92 -19.84 0.46 -9.92
N LEU A 93 -20.76 -0.50 -9.84
CA LEU A 93 -20.52 -1.81 -9.24
C LEU A 93 -20.19 -2.82 -10.34
N TRP A 94 -19.10 -3.55 -10.16
CA TRP A 94 -18.60 -4.54 -11.10
C TRP A 94 -18.59 -5.93 -10.49
N ASP A 95 -18.84 -6.93 -11.33
CA ASP A 95 -18.47 -8.30 -11.06
C ASP A 95 -17.03 -8.53 -11.52
N VAL A 96 -16.18 -9.05 -10.63
CA VAL A 96 -14.74 -9.14 -10.88
C VAL A 96 -14.42 -10.30 -11.83
N VAL A 97 -15.16 -11.39 -11.75
CA VAL A 97 -14.91 -12.60 -12.55
C VAL A 97 -15.33 -12.37 -14.00
N SER A 98 -16.59 -11.97 -14.21
CA SER A 98 -17.09 -11.67 -15.55
C SER A 98 -16.43 -10.41 -16.12
N GLY A 99 -16.15 -9.42 -15.28
CA GLY A 99 -15.73 -8.08 -15.70
C GLY A 99 -16.90 -7.25 -16.22
N GLU A 100 -18.13 -7.64 -15.91
CA GLU A 100 -19.34 -6.94 -16.33
C GLU A 100 -19.78 -5.90 -15.29
N ARG A 101 -20.33 -4.80 -15.81
CA ARG A 101 -20.95 -3.76 -15.00
C ARG A 101 -22.30 -4.25 -14.49
N LEU A 102 -22.44 -4.40 -13.18
CA LEU A 102 -23.69 -4.81 -12.53
C LEU A 102 -24.66 -3.63 -12.44
N THR A 103 -24.21 -2.52 -11.86
CA THR A 103 -25.05 -1.32 -11.68
C THR A 103 -24.22 -0.04 -11.84
N ARG A 104 -24.89 1.04 -12.23
CA ARG A 104 -24.34 2.39 -12.26
C ARG A 104 -25.34 3.36 -11.65
N THR A 105 -24.92 4.09 -10.64
CA THR A 105 -25.74 5.08 -9.94
C THR A 105 -25.04 6.42 -9.98
N THR A 106 -25.74 7.47 -10.40
CA THR A 106 -25.19 8.83 -10.43
C THR A 106 -25.64 9.61 -9.21
N LEU A 107 -24.69 10.20 -8.47
CA LEU A 107 -24.95 11.05 -7.33
C LEU A 107 -25.09 12.52 -7.73
N GLN A 108 -25.61 13.34 -6.82
CA GLN A 108 -25.72 14.79 -7.02
C GLN A 108 -24.35 15.50 -6.98
N GLN A 109 -23.43 14.95 -6.19
CA GLN A 109 -22.08 15.47 -5.99
C GLN A 109 -21.04 14.38 -6.17
N THR A 110 -19.79 14.79 -6.44
CA THR A 110 -18.68 13.87 -6.66
C THR A 110 -18.31 13.15 -5.36
N PRO A 111 -18.36 11.80 -5.33
CA PRO A 111 -17.88 11.01 -4.21
C PRO A 111 -16.35 11.08 -4.14
N LEU A 112 -15.80 11.47 -2.98
CA LEU A 112 -14.35 11.38 -2.72
C LEU A 112 -13.96 9.95 -2.36
N GLN A 113 -14.83 9.28 -1.60
CA GLN A 113 -14.64 7.91 -1.18
C GLN A 113 -15.98 7.18 -1.19
N ALA A 114 -15.97 5.93 -1.64
CA ALA A 114 -17.11 5.02 -1.54
C ALA A 114 -16.64 3.68 -0.97
N ARG A 115 -17.43 3.10 -0.05
CA ARG A 115 -17.12 1.81 0.59
C ARG A 115 -18.35 0.90 0.56
N LEU A 116 -18.15 -0.36 0.19
CA LEU A 116 -19.21 -1.37 0.25
C LEU A 116 -19.51 -1.75 1.71
N ASN A 117 -20.76 -2.09 1.99
CA ASN A 117 -21.12 -2.68 3.29
C ASN A 117 -20.46 -4.07 3.42
N PRO A 118 -19.61 -4.31 4.44
CA PRO A 118 -18.93 -5.60 4.61
C PRO A 118 -19.83 -6.71 5.15
N GLY A 119 -21.02 -6.40 5.66
CA GLY A 119 -21.92 -7.36 6.31
C GLY A 119 -22.60 -8.35 5.37
N SER A 120 -22.56 -8.11 4.06
CA SER A 120 -23.14 -9.00 3.05
C SER A 120 -22.06 -9.51 2.12
N SER A 121 -22.20 -10.76 1.67
CA SER A 121 -21.30 -11.34 0.67
C SER A 121 -21.49 -10.72 -0.72
N THR A 122 -22.72 -10.37 -1.06
CA THR A 122 -23.08 -9.68 -2.30
C THR A 122 -23.65 -8.30 -1.97
N PRO A 123 -22.79 -7.35 -1.54
CA PRO A 123 -23.27 -6.06 -1.11
C PRO A 123 -23.92 -5.32 -2.28
N SER A 124 -25.12 -4.81 -2.02
CA SER A 124 -25.79 -3.80 -2.86
C SER A 124 -25.82 -2.43 -2.18
N LEU A 125 -25.46 -2.36 -0.89
CA LEU A 125 -25.41 -1.14 -0.13
C LEU A 125 -23.98 -0.61 -0.08
N CYS A 126 -23.80 0.68 -0.32
CA CYS A 126 -22.52 1.36 -0.12
C CYS A 126 -22.67 2.66 0.65
N LEU A 127 -21.59 3.07 1.31
CA LEU A 127 -21.43 4.36 1.95
C LEU A 127 -20.60 5.26 1.05
N ALA A 128 -21.16 6.39 0.63
CA ALA A 128 -20.49 7.39 -0.18
C ALA A 128 -20.22 8.66 0.65
N CYS A 129 -19.02 9.22 0.51
CA CYS A 129 -18.59 10.46 1.15
C CYS A 129 -18.32 11.53 0.07
N PRO A 130 -19.29 12.39 -0.27
CA PRO A 130 -19.09 13.45 -1.25
C PRO A 130 -18.28 14.64 -0.70
N LEU A 131 -17.67 15.42 -1.60
CA LEU A 131 -16.79 16.55 -1.22
C LEU A 131 -17.51 17.67 -0.45
N SER A 132 -18.77 17.97 -0.78
CA SER A 132 -19.50 19.16 -0.30
C SER A 132 -20.91 18.79 0.17
N SER A 133 -21.06 17.59 0.72
CA SER A 133 -22.31 17.05 1.23
C SER A 133 -22.03 16.11 2.40
N ALA A 134 -23.05 15.89 3.23
CA ALA A 134 -23.00 14.84 4.24
C ALA A 134 -22.76 13.46 3.59
N PRO A 135 -22.08 12.53 4.30
CA PRO A 135 -22.01 11.13 3.87
C PRO A 135 -23.40 10.53 3.73
N MET A 136 -23.54 9.56 2.85
CA MET A 136 -24.83 9.00 2.49
C MET A 136 -24.72 7.50 2.25
N ILE A 137 -25.75 6.79 2.64
CA ILE A 137 -25.96 5.40 2.28
C ILE A 137 -26.64 5.39 0.91
N VAL A 138 -26.15 4.56 0.00
CA VAL A 138 -26.67 4.40 -1.35
C VAL A 138 -26.97 2.92 -1.56
N ASP A 139 -28.21 2.61 -1.92
CA ASP A 139 -28.56 1.30 -2.45
C ASP A 139 -28.34 1.30 -3.96
N LEU A 140 -27.33 0.54 -4.39
CA LEU A 140 -26.86 0.46 -5.77
C LEU A 140 -27.85 -0.24 -6.70
N ASN A 141 -28.80 -1.03 -6.17
CA ASN A 141 -29.81 -1.69 -6.98
C ASN A 141 -30.97 -0.75 -7.33
N THR A 142 -31.42 0.04 -6.35
CA THR A 142 -32.56 0.95 -6.51
C THR A 142 -32.13 2.37 -6.89
N GLY A 143 -30.87 2.73 -6.66
CA GLY A 143 -30.38 4.10 -6.73
C GLY A 143 -30.90 4.99 -5.59
N SER A 144 -31.54 4.42 -4.57
CA SER A 144 -32.05 5.16 -3.42
C SER A 144 -30.90 5.67 -2.56
N THR A 145 -31.02 6.91 -2.11
CA THR A 145 -29.99 7.60 -1.34
C THR A 145 -30.53 8.10 -0.02
N THR A 146 -29.86 7.76 1.09
CA THR A 146 -30.21 8.22 2.44
C THR A 146 -29.05 8.99 3.04
N MET A 147 -29.26 10.27 3.33
CA MET A 147 -28.24 11.14 3.94
C MET A 147 -28.04 10.79 5.41
N LEU A 148 -26.79 10.75 5.85
CA LEU A 148 -26.45 10.51 7.25
C LEU A 148 -26.42 11.83 8.04
N PRO A 149 -26.83 11.82 9.32
CA PRO A 149 -26.68 12.97 10.20
C PRO A 149 -25.19 13.27 10.46
N VAL A 150 -24.79 14.54 10.28
CA VAL A 150 -23.41 15.02 10.53
C VAL A 150 -23.32 15.86 11.81
N SER A 151 -24.45 16.34 12.30
CA SER A 151 -24.59 17.00 13.60
C SER A 151 -25.97 16.73 14.18
N ILE A 152 -26.05 16.70 15.50
CA ILE A 152 -27.32 16.60 16.22
C ILE A 152 -27.91 18.03 16.30
N PRO A 153 -29.20 18.24 15.99
CA PRO A 153 -29.81 19.56 16.13
C PRO A 153 -29.86 19.99 17.60
N ASP A 154 -29.34 21.18 17.90
CA ASP A 154 -29.37 21.78 19.24
C ASP A 154 -30.81 21.96 19.70
N THR A 155 -31.21 21.19 20.70
CA THR A 155 -32.54 21.32 21.32
C THR A 155 -32.47 22.41 22.39
N GLY A 156 -32.34 23.67 21.96
CA GLY A 156 -32.28 24.84 22.83
C GLY A 156 -33.39 25.84 22.52
N ASN A 157 -34.48 25.79 23.30
CA ASN A 157 -35.54 26.79 23.47
C ASN A 157 -36.04 27.57 22.23
N GLY A 158 -37.18 27.11 21.70
CA GLY A 158 -38.30 27.96 21.32
C GLY A 158 -38.01 29.24 20.54
N THR A 159 -37.76 29.10 19.25
CA THR A 159 -38.37 29.97 18.22
C THR A 159 -38.29 29.25 16.88
N VAL A 160 -39.44 29.22 16.20
CA VAL A 160 -39.75 28.80 14.81
C VAL A 160 -38.54 28.43 13.93
N PRO A 161 -38.57 27.32 13.15
CA PRO A 161 -37.49 26.99 12.22
C PRO A 161 -37.37 28.09 11.16
N GLN A 162 -36.41 29.00 11.33
CA GLN A 162 -36.05 29.95 10.30
C GLN A 162 -35.27 29.19 9.23
N SER A 163 -35.95 28.91 8.12
CA SER A 163 -35.29 28.62 6.85
C SER A 163 -34.49 29.86 6.43
N ARG A 164 -33.22 29.95 6.83
CA ARG A 164 -32.16 30.76 6.20
C ARG A 164 -30.94 30.76 7.13
N ASN A 165 -29.97 29.91 6.82
CA ASN A 165 -28.57 30.26 7.09
C ASN A 165 -27.88 30.55 5.77
N LYS A 166 -28.05 31.80 5.31
CA LYS A 166 -27.02 32.48 4.55
C LYS A 166 -25.84 32.67 5.50
N PHE A 167 -24.79 31.88 5.35
CA PHE A 167 -23.50 32.19 5.97
C PHE A 167 -22.84 33.30 5.15
N SER A 168 -22.37 34.35 5.84
CA SER A 168 -21.78 35.55 5.25
C SER A 168 -20.28 35.40 4.97
N ASP A 169 -19.86 34.23 4.49
CA ASP A 169 -18.53 34.06 3.92
C ASP A 169 -18.60 32.97 2.86
N GLY A 170 -18.08 33.23 1.66
CA GLY A 170 -18.33 32.45 0.44
C GLY A 170 -17.71 31.04 0.40
N THR A 171 -17.55 30.36 1.52
CA THR A 171 -17.11 28.97 1.62
C THR A 171 -18.31 28.02 1.66
N PRO A 172 -18.27 26.88 0.94
CA PRO A 172 -19.39 25.94 0.94
C PRO A 172 -19.67 25.42 2.36
N PRO A 173 -20.96 25.26 2.74
CA PRO A 173 -21.37 24.93 4.12
C PRO A 173 -21.04 23.50 4.57
N PHE A 174 -20.43 22.68 3.70
CA PHE A 174 -20.04 21.31 3.98
C PHE A 174 -18.55 21.15 3.72
N THR A 175 -17.80 20.92 4.78
CA THR A 175 -16.42 20.45 4.71
C THR A 175 -16.41 18.92 4.61
N PRO A 176 -15.44 18.32 3.90
CA PRO A 176 -15.45 16.89 3.62
C PRO A 176 -15.46 16.11 4.93
N THR A 177 -16.53 15.34 5.10
CA THR A 177 -16.81 14.49 6.26
C THR A 177 -16.41 13.07 5.88
N ALA A 178 -15.69 12.37 6.76
CA ALA A 178 -15.28 10.99 6.53
C ALA A 178 -16.24 10.02 7.21
N ALA A 179 -16.50 8.88 6.58
CA ALA A 179 -17.32 7.85 7.18
C ALA A 179 -16.85 6.43 6.82
N CYS A 180 -17.07 5.48 7.73
CA CYS A 180 -16.78 4.08 7.50
C CYS A 180 -17.74 3.15 8.25
N PHE A 181 -17.93 1.95 7.72
CA PHE A 181 -18.58 0.85 8.43
C PHE A 181 -17.65 0.24 9.48
N ASN A 182 -18.22 -0.34 10.53
CA ASN A 182 -17.52 -1.32 11.35
C ASN A 182 -17.28 -2.63 10.57
N LYS A 183 -16.54 -3.58 11.18
CA LYS A 183 -16.15 -4.85 10.54
C LYS A 183 -17.32 -5.65 9.94
N TYR A 184 -18.49 -5.66 10.60
CA TYR A 184 -19.67 -6.41 10.16
C TYR A 184 -20.72 -5.56 9.45
N GLY A 185 -20.54 -4.24 9.35
CA GLY A 185 -21.45 -3.37 8.62
C GLY A 185 -22.73 -2.96 9.36
N ASP A 186 -22.84 -3.25 10.64
CA ASP A 186 -24.01 -2.92 11.46
C ASP A 186 -24.03 -1.45 11.89
N LEU A 187 -22.85 -0.86 12.09
CA LEU A 187 -22.68 0.52 12.56
C LEU A 187 -21.84 1.33 11.58
N ILE A 188 -22.14 2.62 11.49
CA ILE A 188 -21.43 3.60 10.69
C ILE A 188 -20.82 4.65 11.61
N TYR A 189 -19.53 4.91 11.42
CA TYR A 189 -18.77 5.92 12.14
C TYR A 189 -18.57 7.11 11.21
N VAL A 190 -19.03 8.29 11.61
CA VAL A 190 -18.97 9.53 10.82
C VAL A 190 -18.16 10.57 11.58
N GLY A 191 -17.06 11.03 10.99
CA GLY A 191 -16.24 12.11 11.52
C GLY A 191 -16.65 13.44 10.93
N ASN A 192 -17.15 14.35 11.76
CA ASN A 192 -17.65 15.64 11.31
C ASN A 192 -16.56 16.73 11.29
N SER A 193 -16.97 17.90 10.82
CA SER A 193 -16.12 19.09 10.73
C SER A 193 -15.90 19.82 12.05
N LYS A 194 -16.67 19.48 13.08
CA LYS A 194 -16.51 20.00 14.44
C LYS A 194 -15.49 19.20 15.26
N GLY A 195 -14.97 18.10 14.70
CA GLY A 195 -14.09 17.18 15.41
C GLY A 195 -14.86 16.30 16.37
N GLU A 196 -15.96 15.70 15.92
CA GLU A 196 -16.71 14.69 16.65
C GLU A 196 -16.88 13.46 15.76
N ILE A 197 -16.85 12.27 16.37
CA ILE A 197 -17.14 10.99 15.73
C ILE A 197 -18.53 10.58 16.19
N LEU A 198 -19.46 10.47 15.24
CA LEU A 198 -20.82 9.99 15.46
C LEU A 198 -20.88 8.50 15.14
N ILE A 199 -21.49 7.72 16.04
CA ILE A 199 -21.79 6.30 15.82
C ILE A 199 -23.27 6.21 15.48
N ILE A 200 -23.58 5.66 14.30
CA ILE A 200 -24.92 5.66 13.71
C ILE A 200 -25.29 4.23 13.34
N ASP A 201 -26.53 3.83 13.61
CA ASP A 201 -27.08 2.59 13.08
C ASP A 201 -27.34 2.71 11.57
N HIS A 202 -26.85 1.75 10.78
CA HIS A 202 -27.03 1.76 9.32
C HIS A 202 -28.48 1.60 8.87
N ARG A 203 -29.37 0.97 9.68
CA ARG A 203 -30.78 0.72 9.28
C ARG A 203 -31.68 1.89 9.64
N THR A 204 -31.62 2.34 10.89
CA THR A 204 -32.49 3.42 11.38
C THR A 204 -31.93 4.80 11.10
N VAL A 205 -30.63 4.91 10.79
CA VAL A 205 -29.91 6.18 10.56
C VAL A 205 -29.95 7.10 11.80
N GLN A 206 -30.16 6.52 12.98
CA GLN A 206 -30.15 7.24 14.25
C GLN A 206 -28.75 7.30 14.85
N VAL A 207 -28.41 8.43 15.47
CA VAL A 207 -27.15 8.64 16.18
C VAL A 207 -27.26 7.98 17.56
N GLN A 208 -26.44 6.97 17.81
CA GLN A 208 -26.41 6.19 19.04
C GLN A 208 -25.35 6.68 20.04
N ALA A 209 -24.27 7.27 19.53
CA ALA A 209 -23.20 7.80 20.37
C ALA A 209 -22.42 8.91 19.68
N MET A 210 -21.77 9.75 20.48
CA MET A 210 -20.93 10.86 20.04
C MET A 210 -19.61 10.85 20.81
N VAL A 211 -18.49 10.92 20.10
CA VAL A 211 -17.15 10.94 20.69
C VAL A 211 -16.45 12.22 20.27
N PRO A 212 -16.16 13.16 21.19
CA PRO A 212 -15.42 14.35 20.85
C PRO A 212 -13.95 14.00 20.56
N VAL A 213 -13.41 14.52 19.47
CA VAL A 213 -11.99 14.43 19.11
C VAL A 213 -11.23 15.55 19.81
N SER A 214 -10.08 15.20 20.38
CA SER A 214 -9.16 16.16 21.00
C SER A 214 -8.86 17.32 20.05
N GLY A 215 -9.04 18.55 20.52
CA GLY A 215 -8.76 19.77 19.76
C GLY A 215 -9.82 20.16 18.72
N SER A 216 -10.97 19.46 18.66
CA SER A 216 -12.11 19.79 17.78
C SER A 216 -11.72 19.95 16.30
N ALA A 217 -10.73 19.18 15.86
CA ALA A 217 -10.20 19.25 14.50
C ALA A 217 -11.07 18.45 13.52
N VAL A 218 -11.34 19.02 12.34
CA VAL A 218 -12.07 18.38 11.23
C VAL A 218 -11.47 17.00 10.91
N VAL A 219 -12.31 15.96 10.91
CA VAL A 219 -11.89 14.60 10.57
C VAL A 219 -11.95 14.39 9.06
N LYS A 220 -10.80 14.15 8.42
CA LYS A 220 -10.65 13.98 6.96
C LYS A 220 -10.73 12.53 6.49
N ASN A 221 -10.35 11.59 7.34
CA ASN A 221 -10.40 10.16 7.03
C ASN A 221 -10.65 9.37 8.31
N ILE A 222 -11.39 8.27 8.19
CA ILE A 222 -11.64 7.29 9.25
C ILE A 222 -11.45 5.88 8.67
N VAL A 223 -10.67 5.06 9.35
CA VAL A 223 -10.35 3.69 8.93
C VAL A 223 -10.34 2.77 10.13
N PHE A 224 -11.06 1.65 10.07
CA PHE A 224 -10.92 0.58 11.05
C PHE A 224 -9.70 -0.28 10.74
N SER A 225 -9.02 -0.71 11.80
CA SER A 225 -8.13 -1.86 11.76
C SER A 225 -8.89 -3.10 11.29
N ARG A 226 -8.17 -4.05 10.69
CA ARG A 226 -8.77 -5.23 10.07
C ARG A 226 -9.50 -6.14 11.08
N ASN A 227 -9.00 -6.20 12.31
CA ASN A 227 -9.62 -6.93 13.41
C ASN A 227 -10.85 -6.19 14.00
N GLY A 228 -11.02 -4.89 13.71
CA GLY A 228 -12.10 -4.05 14.22
C GLY A 228 -11.88 -3.50 15.65
N GLN A 229 -10.72 -3.75 16.25
CA GLN A 229 -10.37 -3.32 17.62
C GLN A 229 -9.95 -1.86 17.70
N TYR A 230 -9.37 -1.32 16.64
CA TYR A 230 -8.88 0.05 16.59
C TYR A 230 -9.50 0.84 15.46
N LEU A 231 -9.75 2.12 15.72
CA LEU A 231 -10.24 3.10 14.77
C LEU A 231 -9.19 4.20 14.59
N LEU A 232 -8.71 4.39 13.37
CA LEU A 232 -7.81 5.46 13.00
C LEU A 232 -8.60 6.64 12.45
N THR A 233 -8.24 7.84 12.89
CA THR A 233 -8.73 9.10 12.33
C THR A 233 -7.58 9.98 11.88
N ASN A 234 -7.74 10.63 10.72
CA ASN A 234 -6.81 11.64 10.21
C ASN A 234 -7.48 13.00 10.30
N SER A 235 -6.95 13.89 11.13
CA SER A 235 -7.54 15.19 11.38
C SER A 235 -6.81 16.32 10.65
N ASN A 236 -7.50 17.45 10.44
CA ASN A 236 -6.93 18.61 9.74
C ASN A 236 -5.81 19.30 10.54
N ASP A 237 -5.70 19.04 11.83
CA ASP A 237 -4.63 19.50 12.73
C ASP A 237 -3.30 18.75 12.55
N ARG A 238 -3.18 17.92 11.49
CA ARG A 238 -1.95 17.18 11.13
C ARG A 238 -1.62 16.04 12.08
N THR A 239 -2.60 15.61 12.87
CA THR A 239 -2.46 14.51 13.81
C THR A 239 -3.27 13.30 13.33
N ILE A 240 -2.64 12.13 13.33
CA ILE A 240 -3.32 10.84 13.22
C ILE A 240 -3.65 10.39 14.64
N ARG A 241 -4.88 9.92 14.87
CA ARG A 241 -5.31 9.43 16.19
C ARG A 241 -5.84 8.03 16.07
N ILE A 242 -5.50 7.20 17.05
CA ILE A 242 -6.03 5.85 17.18
C ILE A 242 -6.94 5.82 18.40
N TYR A 243 -8.15 5.31 18.20
CA TYR A 243 -9.10 5.01 19.24
C TYR A 243 -9.23 3.50 19.40
N GLU A 244 -9.28 3.03 20.64
CA GLU A 244 -9.66 1.65 20.95
C GLU A 244 -11.19 1.52 20.91
N ASN A 245 -11.68 0.52 20.19
CA ASN A 245 -13.08 0.19 20.07
C ASN A 245 -13.47 -0.82 21.14
N LEU A 246 -14.23 -0.33 22.12
CA LEU A 246 -14.69 -1.11 23.27
C LEU A 246 -16.02 -1.81 23.00
N LEU A 247 -16.66 -1.55 21.86
CA LEU A 247 -17.88 -2.25 21.48
C LEU A 247 -17.55 -3.69 21.04
N PRO A 248 -18.44 -4.66 21.35
CA PRO A 248 -18.25 -6.03 20.90
C PRO A 248 -18.28 -6.06 19.37
N PHE A 249 -17.47 -6.96 18.79
CA PHE A 249 -17.34 -7.04 17.34
C PHE A 249 -18.67 -7.41 16.67
N LYS A 250 -19.45 -8.29 17.31
CA LYS A 250 -20.80 -8.69 16.89
C LYS A 250 -21.81 -8.14 17.89
N ASP A 251 -23.00 -7.79 17.40
CA ASP A 251 -24.11 -7.26 18.20
C ASP A 251 -23.77 -5.95 18.93
N GLY A 252 -22.88 -5.13 18.35
CA GLY A 252 -22.50 -3.82 18.90
C GLY A 252 -23.67 -2.87 19.12
N LEU A 253 -24.76 -3.02 18.34
CA LEU A 253 -25.99 -2.27 18.54
C LEU A 253 -26.70 -2.65 19.85
N VAL A 254 -26.72 -3.94 20.22
CA VAL A 254 -27.33 -4.39 21.48
C VAL A 254 -26.55 -3.85 22.67
N ALA A 255 -25.21 -3.86 22.59
CA ALA A 255 -24.36 -3.28 23.61
C ALA A 255 -24.57 -1.76 23.76
N LEU A 256 -24.81 -1.04 22.65
CA LEU A 256 -25.17 0.37 22.67
C LEU A 256 -26.52 0.60 23.34
N ASP A 257 -27.55 -0.20 23.00
CA ASP A 257 -28.87 -0.11 23.62
C ASP A 257 -28.82 -0.35 25.14
N ASP A 258 -27.98 -1.28 25.60
CA ASP A 258 -27.83 -1.56 27.03
C ASP A 258 -27.05 -0.47 27.77
N LEU A 259 -26.05 0.14 27.12
CA LEU A 259 -25.36 1.33 27.63
C LEU A 259 -26.31 2.54 27.72
N ASP A 260 -27.15 2.73 26.71
CA ASP A 260 -28.13 3.81 26.66
C ASP A 260 -29.16 3.69 27.79
N LYS A 261 -29.66 2.47 28.07
CA LYS A 261 -30.54 2.18 29.21
C LYS A 261 -29.88 2.41 30.56
N THR A 262 -28.57 2.18 30.67
CA THR A 262 -27.84 2.36 31.93
C THR A 262 -27.66 3.84 32.28
N LEU A 263 -27.66 4.73 31.27
CA LEU A 263 -27.42 6.17 31.42
C LEU A 263 -28.72 7.00 31.35
N ASN A 264 -29.84 6.45 31.81
CA ASN A 264 -31.15 7.11 31.78
C ASN A 264 -31.22 8.44 32.57
N GLU A 265 -30.23 8.76 33.39
CA GLU A 265 -30.18 10.02 34.18
C GLU A 265 -29.70 11.22 33.36
N LEU A 266 -29.07 11.01 32.20
CA LEU A 266 -28.58 12.06 31.30
C LEU A 266 -29.50 12.18 30.09
N ASP A 267 -29.75 13.41 29.64
CA ASP A 267 -30.60 13.69 28.47
C ASP A 267 -29.83 14.39 27.34
N GLY A 268 -30.25 14.08 26.10
CA GLY A 268 -29.76 14.75 24.90
C GLY A 268 -28.29 14.47 24.55
N VAL A 269 -27.54 15.53 24.22
CA VAL A 269 -26.16 15.42 23.71
C VAL A 269 -25.18 14.94 24.78
N GLU A 270 -25.42 15.25 26.06
CA GLU A 270 -24.57 14.79 27.16
C GLU A 270 -24.65 13.28 27.34
N LYS A 271 -25.84 12.70 27.18
CA LYS A 271 -26.03 11.24 27.15
C LYS A 271 -25.22 10.60 26.05
N LEU A 272 -25.33 11.12 24.82
CA LEU A 272 -24.61 10.59 23.66
C LEU A 272 -23.09 10.68 23.80
N LYS A 273 -22.58 11.73 24.46
CA LYS A 273 -21.16 11.87 24.80
C LYS A 273 -20.72 10.86 25.87
N ALA A 274 -21.56 10.62 26.88
CA ALA A 274 -21.29 9.64 27.92
C ALA A 274 -21.34 8.19 27.41
N VAL A 275 -22.23 7.87 26.47
CA VAL A 275 -22.24 6.59 25.77
C VAL A 275 -20.99 6.48 24.89
N GLY A 276 -20.68 7.52 24.11
CA GLY A 276 -19.54 7.52 23.21
C GLY A 276 -18.19 7.32 23.89
N SER A 277 -17.96 7.92 25.06
CA SER A 277 -16.72 7.71 25.83
C SER A 277 -16.54 6.28 26.35
N LYS A 278 -17.63 5.51 26.45
CA LYS A 278 -17.59 4.06 26.74
C LYS A 278 -17.45 3.20 25.49
N CYS A 279 -17.67 3.76 24.30
CA CYS A 279 -17.54 3.05 23.03
C CYS A 279 -16.15 3.18 22.41
N LEU A 280 -15.60 4.40 22.44
CA LEU A 280 -14.27 4.69 21.90
C LEU A 280 -13.45 5.45 22.93
N THR A 281 -12.22 4.99 23.16
CA THR A 281 -11.26 5.69 24.00
C THR A 281 -10.03 6.05 23.19
N LEU A 282 -9.50 7.27 23.38
CA LEU A 282 -8.29 7.70 22.69
C LEU A 282 -7.10 6.87 23.20
N PHE A 283 -6.48 6.11 22.30
CA PHE A 283 -5.33 5.27 22.61
C PHE A 283 -4.03 6.04 22.41
N ARG A 284 -3.80 6.57 21.20
CA ARG A 284 -2.56 7.29 20.84
C ARG A 284 -2.77 8.36 19.77
N GLU A 285 -1.84 9.32 19.76
CA GLU A 285 -1.75 10.38 18.76
C GLU A 285 -0.37 10.34 18.09
N PHE A 286 -0.33 10.53 16.77
CA PHE A 286 0.86 10.50 15.94
C PHE A 286 0.93 11.78 15.14
N GLN A 287 2.07 12.46 15.22
CA GLN A 287 2.34 13.69 14.51
C GLN A 287 3.83 13.80 14.23
N ASP A 288 4.18 14.54 13.18
CA ASP A 288 5.55 14.98 12.98
C ASP A 288 5.73 16.33 13.69
N SER A 289 6.39 16.29 14.85
CA SER A 289 6.65 17.49 15.65
C SER A 289 7.63 18.46 15.00
N ILE A 290 8.46 17.99 14.06
CA ILE A 290 9.52 18.77 13.42
C ILE A 290 8.96 19.50 12.21
N THR A 291 8.47 18.77 11.21
CA THR A 291 8.06 19.39 9.94
C THR A 291 6.57 19.76 9.91
N LYS A 292 5.76 19.18 10.82
CA LYS A 292 4.31 19.40 10.93
C LYS A 292 3.61 19.27 9.57
N MET A 293 3.74 18.13 8.91
CA MET A 293 3.10 17.88 7.61
C MET A 293 1.69 17.31 7.75
N HIS A 294 0.88 17.43 6.70
CA HIS A 294 -0.38 16.71 6.61
C HIS A 294 -0.16 15.27 6.13
N TRP A 295 -1.06 14.37 6.53
CA TRP A 295 -0.99 12.94 6.18
C TRP A 295 -1.94 12.57 5.05
N LYS A 296 -1.46 11.73 4.13
CA LYS A 296 -2.20 11.10 3.03
C LYS A 296 -2.40 9.62 3.33
N ALA A 297 -3.63 9.17 3.12
CA ALA A 297 -4.05 7.76 3.21
C ALA A 297 -3.44 6.97 4.39
N PRO A 298 -3.53 7.47 5.65
CA PRO A 298 -3.04 6.70 6.77
C PRO A 298 -3.86 5.42 6.96
N CYS A 299 -3.18 4.31 7.22
CA CYS A 299 -3.79 3.00 7.43
C CYS A 299 -2.95 2.14 8.39
N PHE A 300 -3.53 1.04 8.83
CA PHE A 300 -2.89 0.03 9.66
C PHE A 300 -2.17 -1.02 8.81
N SER A 301 -1.21 -1.71 9.41
CA SER A 301 -0.74 -3.00 8.91
C SER A 301 -1.84 -4.07 8.98
N GLY A 302 -1.59 -5.21 8.33
CA GLY A 302 -2.53 -6.34 8.27
C GLY A 302 -2.94 -6.89 9.65
N ASP A 303 -2.00 -6.92 10.59
CA ASP A 303 -2.17 -7.31 12.00
C ASP A 303 -2.64 -6.16 12.91
N GLY A 304 -2.43 -4.91 12.51
CA GLY A 304 -2.76 -3.71 13.27
C GLY A 304 -1.65 -3.21 14.19
N GLU A 305 -0.46 -3.81 14.16
CA GLU A 305 0.69 -3.41 14.99
C GLU A 305 1.39 -2.15 14.47
N TRP A 306 1.40 -1.95 13.16
CA TRP A 306 2.04 -0.79 12.54
C TRP A 306 0.99 0.18 12.03
N VAL A 307 1.33 1.46 12.14
CA VAL A 307 0.56 2.54 11.53
C VAL A 307 1.44 3.23 10.51
N ILE A 308 0.91 3.44 9.32
CA ILE A 308 1.62 4.14 8.25
C ILE A 308 0.91 5.43 7.87
N GLY A 309 1.71 6.41 7.44
CA GLY A 309 1.21 7.70 6.96
C GLY A 309 2.07 8.22 5.83
N GLY A 310 1.45 8.48 4.67
CA GLY A 310 2.12 9.13 3.56
C GLY A 310 2.22 10.64 3.79
N SER A 311 3.38 11.24 3.50
CA SER A 311 3.55 12.68 3.54
C SER A 311 2.72 13.35 2.44
N ALA A 312 1.97 14.40 2.78
CA ALA A 312 1.26 15.23 1.79
C ALA A 312 2.17 16.29 1.11
N SER A 313 3.50 16.21 1.29
CA SER A 313 4.44 17.17 0.73
C SER A 313 4.45 17.12 -0.80
N LYS A 314 4.46 18.29 -1.43
CA LYS A 314 4.55 18.40 -2.89
C LYS A 314 6.01 18.26 -3.32
N GLY A 315 6.42 17.06 -3.70
CA GLY A 315 7.76 16.78 -4.25
C GLY A 315 8.61 15.82 -3.43
N GLU A 316 8.07 15.25 -2.36
CA GLU A 316 8.72 14.17 -1.61
C GLU A 316 7.78 12.97 -1.50
N HIS A 317 8.30 11.78 -1.78
CA HIS A 317 7.57 10.54 -1.61
C HIS A 317 8.05 9.86 -0.32
N LYS A 318 7.55 10.35 0.82
CA LYS A 318 7.92 9.83 2.15
C LYS A 318 6.76 9.11 2.80
N ILE A 319 7.03 7.91 3.33
CA ILE A 319 6.07 7.13 4.12
C ILE A 319 6.65 6.95 5.51
N TYR A 320 5.90 7.32 6.53
CA TYR A 320 6.29 7.19 7.92
C TYR A 320 5.64 5.94 8.50
N ILE A 321 6.42 5.16 9.25
CA ILE A 321 5.97 3.94 9.92
C ILE A 321 6.16 4.13 11.43
N TRP A 322 5.07 4.01 12.17
CA TRP A 322 5.07 4.03 13.63
C TRP A 322 4.63 2.70 14.19
N ASP A 323 5.20 2.36 15.34
CA ASP A 323 4.70 1.32 16.24
C ASP A 323 3.45 1.81 17.00
N ARG A 324 2.59 0.90 17.47
CA ARG A 324 1.42 1.22 18.31
C ARG A 324 1.76 2.04 19.53
N ALA A 325 2.98 1.92 20.07
CA ALA A 325 3.42 2.72 21.21
C ALA A 325 3.58 4.23 20.89
N GLY A 326 3.62 4.62 19.62
CA GLY A 326 3.82 6.01 19.18
C GLY A 326 5.23 6.32 18.70
N HIS A 327 6.14 5.35 18.73
CA HIS A 327 7.52 5.54 18.28
C HIS A 327 7.59 5.52 16.75
N LEU A 328 8.28 6.51 16.17
CA LEU A 328 8.62 6.50 14.75
C LEU A 328 9.76 5.51 14.53
N VAL A 329 9.50 4.44 13.79
CA VAL A 329 10.46 3.34 13.56
C VAL A 329 11.25 3.56 12.28
N LYS A 330 10.56 3.90 11.19
CA LYS A 330 11.20 4.07 9.88
C LYS A 330 10.52 5.18 9.07
N ILE A 331 11.31 5.86 8.25
CA ILE A 331 10.84 6.70 7.16
C ILE A 331 11.32 6.05 5.86
N LEU A 332 10.38 5.69 5.00
CA LEU A 332 10.67 5.20 3.66
C LEU A 332 10.79 6.40 2.73
N GLU A 333 11.94 6.55 2.09
CA GLU A 333 12.23 7.65 1.17
C GLU A 333 12.23 7.15 -0.28
N GLY A 334 11.31 7.69 -1.07
CA GLY A 334 11.11 7.30 -2.45
C GLY A 334 11.54 8.36 -3.46
N PRO A 335 11.06 8.25 -4.71
CA PRO A 335 11.34 9.24 -5.74
C PRO A 335 10.82 10.63 -5.36
N LYS A 336 11.32 11.68 -6.04
CA LYS A 336 10.94 13.08 -5.79
C LYS A 336 9.59 13.43 -6.40
N GLU A 337 8.56 12.69 -5.98
CA GLU A 337 7.18 12.81 -6.46
C GLU A 337 6.23 12.90 -5.27
N ALA A 338 5.05 13.50 -5.45
CA ALA A 338 4.08 13.57 -4.37
C ALA A 338 3.31 12.25 -4.25
N LEU A 339 3.13 11.76 -3.03
CA LEU A 339 2.31 10.60 -2.72
C LEU A 339 0.81 10.96 -2.76
N ILE A 340 0.03 10.14 -3.46
CA ILE A 340 -1.42 10.34 -3.66
C ILE A 340 -2.22 9.41 -2.76
N ASP A 341 -1.91 8.12 -2.82
CA ASP A 341 -2.63 7.06 -2.09
C ASP A 341 -1.66 5.97 -1.60
N LEU A 342 -2.10 5.18 -0.63
CA LEU A 342 -1.28 4.24 0.12
C LEU A 342 -2.13 3.06 0.60
N ALA A 343 -1.61 1.84 0.48
CA ALA A 343 -2.25 0.64 1.01
C ALA A 343 -1.21 -0.34 1.56
N TRP A 344 -1.45 -0.88 2.75
CA TRP A 344 -0.66 -1.98 3.32
C TRP A 344 -1.22 -3.34 2.86
N HIS A 345 -0.34 -4.29 2.56
CA HIS A 345 -0.72 -5.64 2.16
C HIS A 345 -1.31 -6.44 3.34
N PRO A 346 -2.51 -7.04 3.23
CA PRO A 346 -3.23 -7.58 4.39
C PRO A 346 -2.52 -8.67 5.22
N VAL A 347 -1.51 -9.34 4.66
CA VAL A 347 -0.79 -10.47 5.31
C VAL A 347 0.72 -10.41 5.22
N HIS A 348 1.28 -9.47 4.45
CA HIS A 348 2.72 -9.40 4.23
C HIS A 348 3.19 -7.99 4.61
N PRO A 349 4.44 -7.82 5.05
CA PRO A 349 5.02 -6.52 5.35
C PRO A 349 5.38 -5.78 4.05
N ILE A 350 4.37 -5.56 3.20
CA ILE A 350 4.49 -4.93 1.89
C ILE A 350 3.56 -3.72 1.88
N VAL A 351 4.06 -2.60 1.42
CA VAL A 351 3.29 -1.36 1.26
C VAL A 351 3.25 -1.00 -0.21
N VAL A 352 2.09 -0.60 -0.71
CA VAL A 352 1.93 -0.10 -2.06
C VAL A 352 1.56 1.37 -1.99
N SER A 353 2.23 2.19 -2.78
CA SER A 353 2.01 3.63 -2.81
C SER A 353 1.83 4.13 -4.24
N VAL A 354 0.95 5.11 -4.42
CA VAL A 354 0.70 5.75 -5.71
C VAL A 354 1.34 7.12 -5.75
N SER A 355 2.12 7.42 -6.77
CA SER A 355 2.68 8.76 -6.97
C SER A 355 1.80 9.64 -7.86
N LEU A 356 2.06 10.94 -7.87
CA LEU A 356 1.33 11.92 -8.67
C LEU A 356 1.41 11.64 -10.18
N THR A 357 2.53 11.08 -10.66
CA THR A 357 2.74 10.67 -12.06
C THR A 357 1.93 9.42 -12.42
N GLY A 358 1.50 8.66 -11.40
CA GLY A 358 0.62 7.51 -11.53
C GLY A 358 1.32 6.16 -11.44
N PHE A 359 2.62 6.13 -11.15
CA PHE A 359 3.31 4.89 -10.81
C PHE A 359 2.81 4.32 -9.49
N VAL A 360 2.75 2.99 -9.44
CA VAL A 360 2.41 2.25 -8.24
C VAL A 360 3.68 1.57 -7.74
N TYR A 361 4.30 2.13 -6.71
CA TYR A 361 5.52 1.58 -6.11
C TYR A 361 5.18 0.51 -5.07
N ILE A 362 5.85 -0.63 -5.17
CA ILE A 362 5.77 -1.74 -4.23
C ILE A 362 6.98 -1.66 -3.32
N TRP A 363 6.72 -1.41 -2.05
CA TRP A 363 7.70 -1.38 -0.97
C TRP A 363 7.68 -2.71 -0.27
N ALA A 364 8.79 -3.41 -0.30
CA ALA A 364 8.94 -4.69 0.38
C ALA A 364 10.19 -4.65 1.25
N LYS A 365 10.41 -5.76 1.95
CA LYS A 365 11.65 -5.96 2.65
C LYS A 365 12.79 -6.18 1.64
N ASP A 366 14.00 -5.71 1.97
CA ASP A 366 15.20 -6.09 1.22
C ASP A 366 15.51 -7.56 1.52
N TYR A 367 15.27 -8.44 0.55
CA TYR A 367 15.48 -9.87 0.73
C TYR A 367 16.97 -10.18 0.51
N THR A 368 17.66 -10.50 1.59
CA THR A 368 18.99 -11.11 1.54
C THR A 368 18.83 -12.62 1.42
N GLU A 369 19.31 -13.19 0.31
CA GLU A 369 19.29 -14.63 0.09
C GLU A 369 20.12 -15.34 1.18
N ASN A 370 19.46 -16.20 1.97
CA ASN A 370 20.14 -17.01 2.97
C ASN A 370 20.71 -18.27 2.32
N TRP A 371 22.03 -18.43 2.32
CA TRP A 371 22.69 -19.56 1.67
C TRP A 371 22.50 -20.88 2.41
N SER A 372 22.12 -20.85 3.70
CA SER A 372 21.75 -22.05 4.47
C SER A 372 20.53 -22.77 3.94
N ALA A 373 19.68 -22.09 3.15
CA ALA A 373 18.53 -22.75 2.53
C ALA A 373 18.93 -23.78 1.45
N PHE A 374 20.13 -23.66 0.86
CA PHE A 374 20.59 -24.60 -0.19
C PHE A 374 21.11 -25.92 0.36
N ALA A 375 21.54 -25.96 1.63
CA ALA A 375 22.08 -27.14 2.27
C ALA A 375 21.70 -27.12 3.77
N PRO A 376 20.90 -28.08 4.27
CA PRO A 376 20.43 -28.09 5.66
C PRO A 376 21.55 -28.05 6.71
N ASP A 377 22.71 -28.63 6.40
CA ASP A 377 23.88 -28.69 7.30
C ASP A 377 24.77 -27.44 7.21
N PHE A 378 24.45 -26.50 6.29
CA PHE A 378 25.22 -25.28 6.11
C PHE A 378 24.63 -24.17 6.98
N LYS A 379 25.47 -23.53 7.80
CA LYS A 379 25.11 -22.36 8.60
C LYS A 379 25.95 -21.17 8.15
N GLU A 380 25.29 -20.08 7.79
CA GLU A 380 25.97 -18.81 7.54
C GLU A 380 26.34 -18.15 8.88
N LEU A 381 27.56 -17.65 8.99
CA LEU A 381 28.06 -17.00 10.19
C LEU A 381 28.34 -15.53 9.90
N GLU A 382 27.74 -14.64 10.69
CA GLU A 382 28.00 -13.20 10.60
C GLU A 382 29.36 -12.83 11.19
N GLU A 383 29.80 -13.57 12.20
CA GLU A 383 31.09 -13.42 12.87
C GLU A 383 31.80 -14.77 12.98
N ASN A 384 33.13 -14.74 13.15
CA ASN A 384 33.91 -15.97 13.28
C ASN A 384 33.53 -16.69 14.59
N GLU A 385 32.98 -17.90 14.49
CA GLU A 385 32.81 -18.80 15.63
C GLU A 385 34.11 -19.61 15.83
N GLU A 386 34.65 -19.61 17.05
CA GLU A 386 35.78 -20.48 17.40
C GLU A 386 35.29 -21.92 17.50
N TYR A 387 35.93 -22.80 16.73
CA TYR A 387 35.59 -24.22 16.74
C TYR A 387 35.99 -24.86 18.08
N VAL A 388 35.00 -25.37 18.81
CA VAL A 388 35.24 -26.19 20.00
C VAL A 388 35.20 -27.65 19.58
N GLU A 389 36.40 -28.24 19.50
CA GLU A 389 36.61 -29.66 19.22
C GLU A 389 35.81 -30.51 20.21
N ARG A 390 35.00 -31.45 19.70
CA ARG A 390 34.29 -32.40 20.55
C ARG A 390 35.22 -33.55 20.89
N GLU A 391 35.14 -34.05 22.13
CA GLU A 391 36.02 -35.13 22.62
C GLU A 391 35.93 -36.41 21.77
N ASP A 392 34.81 -36.64 21.09
CA ASP A 392 34.52 -37.81 20.24
C ASP A 392 34.89 -37.62 18.75
N GLU A 393 35.44 -36.48 18.35
CA GLU A 393 35.74 -36.18 16.94
C GLU A 393 36.81 -37.11 16.34
N PHE A 394 37.76 -37.53 17.18
CA PHE A 394 38.86 -38.42 16.78
C PHE A 394 38.61 -39.89 17.16
N ASP A 395 37.44 -40.20 17.72
CA ASP A 395 37.08 -41.56 18.10
C ASP A 395 36.58 -42.36 16.89
N LEU A 396 37.17 -43.54 16.68
CA LEU A 396 36.70 -44.50 15.68
C LEU A 396 35.45 -45.21 16.22
N VAL A 397 34.28 -44.59 16.06
CA VAL A 397 33.00 -45.22 16.39
C VAL A 397 32.69 -46.31 15.35
N PRO A 398 32.61 -47.60 15.73
CA PRO A 398 32.21 -48.67 14.80
C PRO A 398 30.78 -48.41 14.27
N GLU A 399 30.52 -48.74 13.00
CA GLU A 399 29.24 -48.44 12.32
C GLU A 399 28.00 -48.94 13.06
N THR A 400 28.14 -49.91 13.97
CA THR A 400 27.07 -50.46 14.81
C THR A 400 26.58 -49.54 15.92
N GLU A 401 27.33 -48.48 16.27
CA GLU A 401 26.99 -47.52 17.34
C GLU A 401 26.59 -46.14 16.79
N LYS A 402 26.60 -45.94 15.47
CA LYS A 402 26.35 -44.64 14.81
C LYS A 402 24.90 -44.17 14.78
N VAL A 403 23.98 -44.85 15.46
CA VAL A 403 22.56 -44.50 15.44
C VAL A 403 22.08 -44.29 16.87
N LYS A 404 22.28 -43.08 17.39
CA LYS A 404 21.20 -42.48 18.17
C LYS A 404 20.12 -42.14 17.15
N GLU A 405 19.25 -43.12 16.89
CA GLU A 405 17.96 -42.89 16.26
C GLU A 405 17.38 -41.68 16.98
N SER A 406 17.16 -40.60 16.23
CA SER A 406 16.50 -39.42 16.77
C SER A 406 15.21 -39.86 17.45
N ASP A 407 14.88 -39.31 18.63
CA ASP A 407 13.59 -39.49 19.34
C ASP A 407 12.41 -38.88 18.53
N VAL A 408 12.40 -39.04 17.21
CA VAL A 408 11.28 -38.69 16.35
C VAL A 408 10.46 -39.96 16.23
N ASN A 409 9.25 -39.92 16.78
CA ASN A 409 8.33 -41.03 16.72
C ASN A 409 7.90 -41.22 15.25
N GLU A 410 8.58 -42.12 14.53
CA GLU A 410 8.30 -42.39 13.11
C GLU A 410 6.87 -42.93 12.87
N ASP A 411 6.23 -43.39 13.95
CA ASP A 411 4.84 -43.86 13.96
C ASP A 411 3.80 -42.76 14.23
N ASP A 412 4.20 -41.47 14.28
CA ASP A 412 3.24 -40.37 14.46
C ASP A 412 2.28 -40.27 13.25
N GLU A 413 0.97 -40.29 13.54
CA GLU A 413 -0.06 -40.09 12.51
C GLU A 413 -0.05 -38.65 12.00
N VAL A 414 0.44 -38.45 10.77
CA VAL A 414 0.45 -37.14 10.10
C VAL A 414 -0.86 -36.90 9.36
N ASP A 415 -1.58 -35.87 9.76
CA ASP A 415 -2.78 -35.41 9.05
C ASP A 415 -2.41 -34.59 7.80
N ILE A 416 -2.73 -35.13 6.63
CA ILE A 416 -2.51 -34.49 5.32
C ILE A 416 -3.78 -33.88 4.71
N LEU A 417 -4.94 -34.05 5.37
CA LEU A 417 -6.24 -33.65 4.83
C LEU A 417 -6.78 -32.39 5.51
N THR A 418 -6.49 -32.19 6.79
CA THR A 418 -6.98 -31.02 7.51
C THR A 418 -6.26 -29.76 7.05
N LEU A 419 -7.06 -28.78 6.62
CA LEU A 419 -6.56 -27.45 6.31
C LEU A 419 -6.48 -26.63 7.59
N GLU A 420 -5.28 -26.15 7.92
CA GLU A 420 -5.10 -25.22 9.01
C GLU A 420 -5.88 -23.93 8.74
N LYS A 421 -6.70 -23.53 9.71
CA LYS A 421 -7.41 -22.25 9.64
C LYS A 421 -6.43 -21.13 9.92
N ASN A 422 -6.20 -20.28 8.93
CA ASN A 422 -5.37 -19.10 9.13
C ASN A 422 -6.10 -18.13 10.08
N SER A 423 -5.56 -17.93 11.28
CA SER A 423 -6.13 -17.10 12.34
C SER A 423 -6.37 -15.65 11.89
N ALA A 424 -5.53 -15.14 10.98
CA ALA A 424 -5.65 -13.80 10.41
C ALA A 424 -6.92 -13.59 9.54
N PHE A 425 -7.59 -14.67 9.15
CA PHE A 425 -8.80 -14.66 8.29
C PHE A 425 -10.00 -15.37 8.91
N SER A 426 -9.85 -15.88 10.14
CA SER A 426 -10.88 -16.66 10.84
C SER A 426 -12.03 -15.76 11.32
N ASP A 427 -12.79 -15.20 10.38
CA ASP A 427 -14.13 -14.73 10.68
C ASP A 427 -15.05 -15.96 10.78
N SER A 428 -16.02 -15.95 11.69
CA SER A 428 -17.00 -17.05 11.86
C SER A 428 -17.88 -17.33 10.63
N ASP A 429 -17.66 -16.60 9.54
CA ASP A 429 -18.53 -16.46 8.37
C ASP A 429 -17.84 -17.03 7.11
N MET A 430 -17.08 -18.12 7.26
CA MET A 430 -16.37 -18.80 6.15
C MET A 430 -17.28 -19.62 5.23
N SER A 431 -18.59 -19.32 5.18
CA SER A 431 -19.54 -20.11 4.39
C SER A 431 -19.42 -19.92 2.88
N GLN A 432 -18.67 -18.90 2.43
CA GLN A 432 -18.46 -18.60 1.02
C GLN A 432 -16.98 -18.60 0.65
N GLU A 433 -16.67 -19.16 -0.53
CA GLU A 433 -15.33 -19.16 -1.09
C GLU A 433 -14.91 -17.73 -1.48
N GLU A 434 -13.76 -17.32 -0.96
CA GLU A 434 -13.15 -16.03 -1.24
C GLU A 434 -12.41 -16.04 -2.59
N LEU A 435 -12.60 -15.00 -3.39
CA LEU A 435 -11.91 -14.85 -4.67
C LEU A 435 -10.42 -14.56 -4.44
N CYS A 436 -9.60 -15.60 -4.61
CA CYS A 436 -8.16 -15.52 -4.42
C CYS A 436 -7.43 -15.20 -5.74
N PHE A 437 -7.90 -15.72 -6.86
CA PHE A 437 -7.27 -15.54 -8.16
C PHE A 437 -8.35 -15.41 -9.23
N LEU A 438 -8.00 -14.75 -10.33
CA LEU A 438 -8.83 -14.71 -11.52
C LEU A 438 -8.38 -15.80 -12.50
N PRO A 439 -9.31 -16.55 -13.11
CA PRO A 439 -8.93 -17.56 -14.10
C PRO A 439 -8.25 -16.87 -15.27
N ALA A 440 -7.03 -17.29 -15.57
CA ALA A 440 -6.35 -16.87 -16.79
C ALA A 440 -7.15 -17.40 -17.97
N ILE A 441 -7.63 -16.51 -18.83
CA ILE A 441 -8.13 -16.91 -20.15
C ILE A 441 -6.86 -17.26 -20.94
N PRO A 442 -6.66 -18.53 -21.35
CA PRO A 442 -5.51 -18.88 -22.18
C PRO A 442 -5.59 -18.03 -23.43
N SER A 443 -4.63 -17.14 -23.64
CA SER A 443 -4.50 -16.51 -24.94
C SER A 443 -4.24 -17.63 -25.95
N PRO A 444 -4.94 -17.68 -27.10
CA PRO A 444 -4.52 -18.58 -28.16
C PRO A 444 -3.06 -18.25 -28.48
N ASP A 445 -2.21 -19.27 -28.50
CA ASP A 445 -0.82 -19.13 -28.91
C ASP A 445 -0.82 -18.34 -30.22
N VAL A 446 -0.31 -17.11 -30.17
CA VAL A 446 -0.03 -16.37 -31.39
C VAL A 446 1.02 -17.23 -32.08
N PRO A 447 0.76 -17.82 -33.26
CA PRO A 447 1.80 -18.53 -33.96
C PRO A 447 2.94 -17.55 -34.12
N GLU A 448 4.10 -17.88 -33.54
CA GLU A 448 5.30 -17.09 -33.67
C GLU A 448 5.40 -16.69 -35.13
N ARG A 449 5.29 -15.38 -35.40
CA ARG A 449 5.76 -14.87 -36.69
C ARG A 449 7.21 -15.29 -36.70
N GLN A 450 7.55 -16.23 -37.57
CA GLN A 450 8.91 -16.53 -37.95
C GLN A 450 9.54 -15.21 -38.38
N ASP A 451 10.18 -14.53 -37.43
CA ASP A 451 11.20 -13.57 -37.74
C ASP A 451 12.17 -14.34 -38.64
N LYS A 452 12.36 -13.85 -39.88
CA LYS A 452 13.30 -14.40 -40.84
C LYS A 452 14.67 -14.47 -40.18
N CYS A 453 14.96 -15.61 -39.57
CA CYS A 453 16.31 -16.03 -39.25
C CYS A 453 16.92 -16.35 -40.60
N VAL A 454 17.92 -15.56 -40.99
CA VAL A 454 18.80 -15.88 -42.10
C VAL A 454 19.40 -17.25 -41.79
N GLU A 455 18.96 -18.28 -42.51
CA GLU A 455 19.54 -19.61 -42.48
C GLU A 455 21.00 -19.52 -42.96
N SER A 456 21.93 -19.41 -42.01
CA SER A 456 23.25 -20.00 -42.16
C SER A 456 23.12 -21.50 -41.87
N SER A 457 22.61 -22.24 -42.85
CA SER A 457 22.57 -23.71 -42.77
C SER A 457 24.00 -24.24 -42.88
N SER A 458 24.55 -24.70 -41.76
CA SER A 458 25.66 -25.63 -41.73
C SER A 458 25.09 -27.01 -41.48
N LYS A 459 25.05 -27.85 -42.52
CA LYS A 459 24.89 -29.29 -42.37
C LYS A 459 26.03 -30.00 -43.10
N LEU A 460 26.91 -30.54 -42.27
CA LEU A 460 27.72 -31.72 -42.54
C LEU A 460 26.80 -32.86 -42.98
N VAL A 461 27.03 -33.45 -44.16
CA VAL A 461 26.97 -34.90 -44.39
C VAL A 461 27.95 -35.26 -45.51
N ASP A 462 28.81 -36.22 -45.15
CA ASP A 462 29.70 -37.09 -45.90
C ASP A 462 29.63 -37.12 -47.43
N SER A 463 30.79 -36.94 -48.06
CA SER A 463 31.08 -37.38 -49.42
C SER A 463 32.31 -38.30 -49.43
N ASN A 464 32.06 -39.58 -49.66
CA ASN A 464 33.04 -40.55 -50.11
C ASN A 464 32.98 -40.64 -51.63
N GLN A 465 34.16 -40.81 -52.24
CA GLN A 465 34.45 -41.17 -53.65
C GLN A 465 34.82 -40.04 -54.63
N SER A 466 36.15 -39.84 -54.69
CA SER A 466 37.04 -40.04 -55.86
C SER A 466 36.72 -39.35 -57.20
N GLY A 467 37.68 -38.55 -57.68
CA GLY A 467 37.82 -38.22 -59.10
C GLY A 467 38.62 -36.95 -59.35
N SER A 468 39.89 -37.13 -59.69
CA SER A 468 40.96 -36.14 -59.97
C SER A 468 40.65 -35.07 -61.06
N PRO A 469 41.50 -34.01 -61.15
CA PRO A 469 41.16 -32.65 -61.60
C PRO A 469 41.59 -32.37 -63.04
N LEU A 470 41.25 -31.19 -63.59
CA LEU A 470 42.05 -30.46 -64.61
C LEU A 470 41.45 -29.06 -64.92
N SER A 471 42.32 -28.03 -64.81
CA SER A 471 42.53 -26.83 -65.66
C SER A 471 41.34 -25.90 -66.02
N GLU A 472 41.43 -24.57 -66.17
CA GLU A 472 42.51 -23.64 -66.54
C GLU A 472 42.01 -22.18 -66.32
N GLU A 473 42.95 -21.28 -66.00
CA GLU A 473 43.05 -19.84 -66.31
C GLU A 473 41.86 -18.85 -66.35
N ALA A 474 42.00 -17.71 -65.63
CA ALA A 474 42.36 -16.39 -66.21
C ALA A 474 41.78 -15.19 -65.41
N GLU A 475 42.67 -14.36 -64.89
CA GLU A 475 42.50 -12.95 -64.47
C GLU A 475 42.55 -12.01 -65.71
N PRO A 476 42.51 -10.65 -65.63
CA PRO A 476 41.89 -9.70 -64.67
C PRO A 476 41.30 -8.43 -65.38
N ASN A 477 41.04 -7.36 -64.60
CA ASN A 477 40.79 -5.93 -64.92
C ASN A 477 39.32 -5.48 -64.96
N GLY A 478 38.90 -4.33 -64.43
CA GLY A 478 39.57 -3.20 -63.78
C GLY A 478 38.60 -2.00 -63.64
N HIS A 479 38.97 -1.04 -62.78
CA HIS A 479 38.56 0.39 -62.73
C HIS A 479 37.07 0.79 -62.55
N THR A 480 36.68 1.30 -61.37
CA THR A 480 36.53 2.74 -60.97
C THR A 480 35.59 3.60 -61.82
N THR A 481 34.54 4.17 -61.20
CA THR A 481 34.34 5.63 -61.05
C THR A 481 33.10 5.97 -60.19
N ASN A 482 33.26 7.02 -59.39
CA ASN A 482 32.22 7.74 -58.65
C ASN A 482 31.28 8.49 -59.61
N HIS A 483 30.03 8.75 -59.20
CA HIS A 483 29.42 10.08 -59.33
C HIS A 483 28.23 10.23 -58.37
N ALA A 484 28.25 11.36 -57.65
CA ALA A 484 27.17 11.88 -56.82
C ALA A 484 26.33 12.87 -57.63
N SER A 485 25.02 12.95 -57.33
CA SER A 485 24.17 14.13 -57.57
C SER A 485 22.82 14.00 -56.87
N SER A 486 22.47 15.04 -56.11
CA SER A 486 21.24 15.26 -55.33
C SER A 486 20.10 15.88 -56.20
N PRO A 487 19.02 16.44 -55.61
CA PRO A 487 17.63 15.93 -55.50
C PRO A 487 16.64 16.63 -56.48
N PRO A 488 15.30 16.43 -56.38
CA PRO A 488 14.46 17.36 -55.60
C PRO A 488 13.17 16.78 -54.95
N GLU A 489 12.47 17.68 -54.27
CA GLU A 489 11.24 17.63 -53.47
C GLU A 489 9.98 17.08 -54.19
N ASP A 490 9.03 16.45 -53.47
CA ASP A 490 7.71 17.03 -53.14
C ASP A 490 6.79 16.12 -52.30
N ASN A 491 5.84 16.78 -51.62
CA ASN A 491 4.83 16.39 -50.64
C ASN A 491 4.03 15.07 -50.78
N SER A 492 3.67 14.45 -49.64
CA SER A 492 2.26 14.19 -49.23
C SER A 492 2.13 13.42 -47.91
N ALA A 493 1.04 13.71 -47.21
CA ALA A 493 0.66 13.25 -45.87
C ALA A 493 0.12 11.81 -45.84
N ALA A 494 0.38 11.09 -44.75
CA ALA A 494 -0.55 10.13 -44.14
C ALA A 494 -0.06 9.75 -42.72
N GLU A 495 -0.98 9.84 -41.76
CA GLU A 495 -0.84 9.36 -40.39
C GLU A 495 -0.75 7.83 -40.37
N ASP A 496 0.13 7.26 -39.53
CA ASP A 496 0.01 5.86 -39.14
C ASP A 496 0.40 5.65 -37.67
N ALA A 497 -0.40 4.82 -37.01
CA ALA A 497 -0.38 4.55 -35.59
C ALA A 497 0.78 3.61 -35.23
N GLY A 498 1.75 4.11 -34.46
CA GLY A 498 2.89 3.34 -33.96
C GLY A 498 2.64 2.76 -32.57
N GLY A 499 2.26 1.49 -32.49
CA GLY A 499 2.36 0.70 -31.26
C GLY A 499 3.83 0.50 -30.86
N SER A 500 4.22 0.97 -29.68
CA SER A 500 5.59 0.83 -29.19
C SER A 500 5.78 -0.50 -28.47
N ARG A 501 6.66 -1.34 -29.04
CA ARG A 501 7.08 -2.64 -28.53
C ARG A 501 8.07 -2.41 -27.38
N MET A 502 7.69 -2.80 -26.17
CA MET A 502 8.52 -2.71 -24.96
C MET A 502 9.83 -3.48 -25.13
N LYS A 503 10.97 -2.80 -24.92
CA LYS A 503 12.29 -3.43 -24.74
C LYS A 503 12.66 -3.34 -23.26
N ARG A 504 12.69 -4.49 -22.58
CA ARG A 504 13.24 -4.67 -21.23
C ARG A 504 14.72 -4.26 -21.21
N LYS A 505 15.10 -3.37 -20.30
CA LYS A 505 16.49 -3.12 -19.93
C LYS A 505 16.60 -3.18 -18.41
N ARG A 506 17.17 -4.28 -17.90
CA ARG A 506 17.72 -4.34 -16.53
C ARG A 506 18.94 -3.41 -16.48
N LYS A 507 18.97 -2.48 -15.52
CA LYS A 507 20.19 -1.75 -15.17
C LYS A 507 21.01 -2.60 -14.19
N PRO A 508 22.35 -2.64 -14.30
CA PRO A 508 23.20 -3.32 -13.33
C PRO A 508 23.40 -2.46 -12.07
N SER A 509 23.63 -3.15 -10.96
CA SER A 509 23.81 -2.65 -9.59
C SER A 509 24.99 -1.67 -9.43
N GLU A 510 24.83 -0.71 -8.52
CA GLU A 510 25.71 0.45 -8.29
C GLU A 510 27.09 0.14 -7.65
N LYS A 511 27.40 -1.13 -7.34
CA LYS A 511 28.72 -1.54 -6.80
C LYS A 511 29.83 -1.75 -7.86
N GLY A 512 29.57 -1.47 -9.13
CA GLY A 512 30.53 -1.67 -10.23
C GLY A 512 31.34 -0.43 -10.67
N LEU A 513 31.07 0.76 -10.12
CA LEU A 513 31.63 2.02 -10.64
C LEU A 513 32.73 2.67 -9.77
N GLU A 514 33.03 2.14 -8.58
CA GLU A 514 34.12 2.69 -7.75
C GLU A 514 35.51 2.13 -8.10
N LEU A 515 35.62 1.01 -8.83
CA LEU A 515 36.92 0.40 -9.17
C LEU A 515 37.55 0.87 -10.50
N GLN A 516 36.95 1.85 -11.18
CA GLN A 516 37.53 2.44 -12.41
C GLN A 516 37.93 3.91 -12.29
N ALA A 517 37.71 4.56 -11.14
CA ALA A 517 38.13 5.95 -10.91
C ALA A 517 39.58 6.10 -10.36
N GLU A 518 40.26 5.00 -10.01
CA GLU A 518 41.56 5.05 -9.33
C GLU A 518 42.79 4.91 -10.25
N LYS A 519 42.61 4.99 -11.58
CA LYS A 519 43.71 4.80 -12.56
C LYS A 519 44.03 6.00 -13.45
N VAL A 520 43.83 7.24 -13.01
CA VAL A 520 44.46 8.39 -13.69
C VAL A 520 44.78 9.51 -12.69
N ARG A 521 46.02 9.54 -12.17
CA ARG A 521 46.90 10.74 -12.06
C ARG A 521 48.11 10.47 -11.15
N LYS A 522 49.31 10.40 -11.76
CA LYS A 522 50.58 10.67 -11.08
C LYS A 522 51.03 12.12 -11.34
N PRO A 523 51.86 12.71 -10.45
CA PRO A 523 51.95 14.17 -10.27
C PRO A 523 53.13 14.80 -11.05
N LYS A 524 53.07 16.11 -11.26
CA LYS A 524 54.25 16.96 -11.50
C LYS A 524 54.24 18.18 -10.58
N SER A 525 55.42 18.42 -10.03
CA SER A 525 55.80 19.39 -9.00
C SER A 525 56.32 20.72 -9.56
N SER A 526 55.91 21.84 -8.96
CA SER A 526 56.69 23.05 -8.66
C SER A 526 55.73 24.07 -7.98
N GLY A 527 56.02 24.85 -6.93
CA GLY A 527 57.23 25.11 -6.17
C GLY A 527 57.43 26.63 -5.99
N ARG A 528 56.88 27.24 -4.93
CA ARG A 528 57.36 28.40 -4.12
C ARG A 528 56.20 29.04 -3.32
N LEU A 529 56.14 28.99 -1.98
CA LEU A 529 56.91 29.65 -0.89
C LEU A 529 56.47 31.09 -0.53
N SER A 530 55.82 31.25 0.63
CA SER A 530 56.09 32.28 1.67
C SER A 530 55.23 31.97 2.90
N LYS A 531 55.77 31.50 4.03
CA LYS A 531 56.54 32.10 5.15
C LYS A 531 55.67 32.51 6.35
N VAL A 532 55.89 31.73 7.41
CA VAL A 532 55.41 31.72 8.80
C VAL A 532 55.84 32.95 9.62
N LYS A 533 55.06 33.32 10.65
CA LYS A 533 55.58 33.70 11.98
C LYS A 533 54.54 33.56 13.11
N ASN A 534 54.85 32.69 14.07
CA ASN A 534 54.27 32.58 15.41
C ASN A 534 54.83 33.67 16.35
N LYS A 535 54.06 34.03 17.40
CA LYS A 535 54.59 34.17 18.77
C LYS A 535 53.48 34.15 19.83
N SER A 536 53.78 33.41 20.90
CA SER A 536 53.09 33.19 22.18
C SER A 536 53.52 34.20 23.27
N VAL A 537 52.97 34.03 24.51
CA VAL A 537 53.36 34.55 25.87
C VAL A 537 52.27 35.48 26.47
N VAL A 538 51.78 35.45 27.74
CA VAL A 538 51.98 34.70 29.01
C VAL A 538 50.81 35.02 29.99
N ASP A 539 50.67 34.19 31.03
CA ASP A 539 49.84 34.23 32.26
C ASP A 539 49.72 35.56 33.04
N GLN A 540 48.61 35.73 33.80
CA GLN A 540 48.68 35.95 35.26
C GLN A 540 47.31 35.87 36.00
N ASP A 541 47.37 35.20 37.16
CA ASP A 541 46.39 35.00 38.23
C ASP A 541 46.03 36.25 39.07
N ASN A 542 44.83 36.21 39.69
CA ASN A 542 44.42 36.68 41.03
C ASN A 542 42.88 36.56 41.13
N GLY A 543 42.17 36.03 42.13
CA GLY A 543 42.44 35.61 43.51
C GLY A 543 41.23 35.96 44.40
N ASN A 544 40.85 35.05 45.32
CA ASN A 544 39.83 35.10 46.40
C ASN A 544 38.35 34.78 46.03
N GLY A 545 37.60 33.87 46.65
CA GLY A 545 37.76 33.04 47.86
C GLY A 545 36.54 33.21 48.79
N PHE A 546 35.81 32.14 49.14
CA PHE A 546 35.28 31.82 50.49
C PHE A 546 34.43 30.52 50.52
N HIS A 547 34.76 29.65 51.50
CA HIS A 547 34.12 28.41 52.00
C HIS A 547 32.71 28.65 52.62
N GLY A 548 31.87 27.64 52.92
CA GLY A 548 32.13 26.20 53.07
C GLY A 548 30.89 25.35 53.36
N ASP A 549 31.18 24.08 53.63
CA ASP A 549 30.29 22.94 53.84
C ASP A 549 29.66 22.85 55.25
N ASP A 550 28.72 21.90 55.33
CA ASP A 550 28.43 20.94 56.41
C ASP A 550 27.28 21.14 57.44
N VAL A 551 26.30 20.22 57.29
CA VAL A 551 25.81 19.18 58.24
C VAL A 551 25.12 19.55 59.57
N SER A 552 23.92 18.98 59.75
CA SER A 552 23.36 18.30 60.95
C SER A 552 21.95 17.82 60.57
N ASP A 553 21.43 16.64 60.91
CA ASP A 553 21.85 15.47 61.71
C ASP A 553 21.09 14.24 61.15
#